data_AF-A0AAV0QLA1-F1
#
_entry.id   AF-A0AAV0QLA1-F1
#
_cell.length_a   1.000
_cell.length_b   1.000
_cell.length_c   1.000
_cell.angle_alpha   90.00
_cell.angle_beta   90.00
_cell.angle_gamma   90.00
#
_symmetry.space_group_name_H-M   'P 1'
#
loop_
_entity.id
_entity.type
_entity.pdbx_description
1 polymer ?
#
loop_
_entity_poly.entity_id
_entity_poly.type
_entity_poly.pdbx_seq_one_letter_code
_entity_poly.pdbx_strand_id
1 'polypeptide(L)'
;MSSQQMNVMGNDDGGSSGDEAHFAAMSTSTVRTSVQRKRQRTSKAWETFTFIPGNQFADNISRAQCKNCPKLYVVGKGISNLTRHSFKCIGRAIEVPVSNVGSSKAIDQNRFKELMAMAIIKHGYEFAMVEHGGLQDVMAYLNDDFKSFTRNTAKSHCLKIHKREKEKLKTILSKVPGRLCLTCDLWTSCDKLIKNIFYMIWFNLRKL
;
A
#
# COMPACT_ATOMS: atom_id res chain seq x y z
N MET A 1 15.43 81.36 -7.49
CA MET A 1 14.47 80.99 -8.56
C MET A 1 13.79 79.68 -8.19
N SER A 2 12.71 79.33 -8.88
CA SER A 2 11.82 78.15 -8.76
C SER A 2 12.51 76.84 -8.31
N SER A 3 11.91 76.06 -7.39
CA SER A 3 10.92 74.97 -7.61
C SER A 3 11.49 73.74 -8.33
N GLN A 4 11.12 72.47 -8.09
CA GLN A 4 10.16 71.75 -7.22
C GLN A 4 10.93 70.58 -6.53
N GLN A 5 10.43 69.67 -5.67
CA GLN A 5 9.12 69.29 -5.08
C GLN A 5 9.43 68.75 -3.63
N MET A 6 8.67 67.96 -2.85
CA MET A 6 7.37 67.25 -2.91
C MET A 6 6.81 67.09 -1.48
N ASN A 7 5.57 66.62 -1.31
CA ASN A 7 4.99 66.21 -0.01
C ASN A 7 3.84 65.19 -0.21
N VAL A 8 3.52 64.35 0.79
CA VAL A 8 2.19 63.72 1.07
C VAL A 8 2.29 62.69 2.22
N MET A 9 1.58 62.91 3.34
CA MET A 9 0.63 61.95 3.95
C MET A 9 -0.04 62.51 5.23
N GLY A 10 -1.31 62.12 5.42
CA GLY A 10 -2.25 62.38 6.52
C GLY A 10 -3.51 61.52 6.28
N ASN A 11 -4.53 61.39 7.15
CA ASN A 11 -4.84 62.05 8.43
C ASN A 11 -6.01 61.27 9.15
N ASP A 12 -6.21 61.48 10.47
CA ASP A 12 -7.49 61.55 11.25
C ASP A 12 -8.45 60.30 11.36
N ASP A 13 -9.35 60.08 12.36
CA ASP A 13 -9.57 60.65 13.73
C ASP A 13 -10.55 59.82 14.66
N GLY A 14 -10.61 60.16 15.98
CA GLY A 14 -11.71 59.85 16.96
C GLY A 14 -11.57 58.60 17.89
N GLY A 15 -12.28 58.38 19.03
CA GLY A 15 -13.23 59.18 19.88
C GLY A 15 -14.57 58.45 20.22
N SER A 16 -15.28 58.53 21.38
CA SER A 16 -14.99 58.94 22.80
C SER A 16 -16.18 58.64 23.78
N SER A 17 -15.92 58.55 25.10
CA SER A 17 -16.85 58.76 26.29
C SER A 17 -17.92 57.71 26.71
N GLY A 18 -18.49 57.82 27.94
CA GLY A 18 -19.51 56.91 28.51
C GLY A 18 -20.28 57.36 29.78
N ASP A 19 -21.30 56.56 30.16
CA ASP A 19 -22.16 56.50 31.39
C ASP A 19 -23.14 57.68 31.69
N GLU A 20 -24.26 57.58 32.46
CA GLU A 20 -24.90 56.44 33.20
C GLU A 20 -26.41 56.27 32.76
N ALA A 21 -27.55 56.34 33.49
CA ALA A 21 -27.95 56.63 34.89
C ALA A 21 -29.25 55.87 35.34
N HIS A 22 -29.35 55.56 36.65
CA HIS A 22 -30.41 54.76 37.33
C HIS A 22 -31.89 55.28 37.30
N PHE A 23 -32.87 54.43 36.91
CA PHE A 23 -34.22 54.32 37.53
C PHE A 23 -34.87 52.93 37.25
N ALA A 24 -36.02 52.60 37.87
CA ALA A 24 -36.39 51.21 38.16
C ALA A 24 -37.56 50.57 37.37
N ALA A 25 -37.39 49.25 37.11
CA ALA A 25 -38.37 48.15 37.09
C ALA A 25 -39.62 48.15 36.15
N MET A 26 -39.69 47.13 35.28
CA MET A 26 -40.75 46.09 35.34
C MET A 26 -40.28 44.79 34.65
N SER A 27 -40.78 43.63 35.06
CA SER A 27 -40.36 42.31 34.55
C SER A 27 -41.25 41.74 33.45
N THR A 28 -40.66 41.19 32.39
CA THR A 28 -41.33 40.29 31.42
C THR A 28 -40.54 39.00 31.24
N SER A 29 -41.22 37.86 31.47
CA SER A 29 -40.58 36.54 31.56
C SER A 29 -40.34 35.89 30.19
N THR A 30 -39.34 36.37 29.46
CA THR A 30 -38.87 35.68 28.23
C THR A 30 -38.19 34.37 28.59
N VAL A 31 -38.92 33.25 28.48
CA VAL A 31 -38.41 31.90 28.73
C VAL A 31 -37.25 31.62 27.76
N ARG A 32 -36.02 31.66 28.28
CA ARG A 32 -34.82 31.24 27.55
C ARG A 32 -34.84 29.72 27.39
N THR A 33 -35.55 29.21 26.39
CA THR A 33 -35.42 27.82 25.93
C THR A 33 -33.96 27.60 25.51
N SER A 34 -33.19 26.95 26.37
CA SER A 34 -31.79 26.66 26.10
C SER A 34 -31.70 25.65 24.97
N VAL A 35 -31.49 26.15 23.75
CA VAL A 35 -31.20 25.33 22.57
C VAL A 35 -29.89 24.60 22.86
N GLN A 36 -30.00 23.39 23.40
CA GLN A 36 -28.87 22.54 23.71
C GLN A 36 -28.12 22.25 22.40
N ARG A 37 -27.03 22.99 22.17
CA ARG A 37 -26.15 22.80 21.01
C ARG A 37 -25.61 21.38 21.06
N LYS A 38 -26.27 20.46 20.33
CA LYS A 38 -25.94 19.04 20.30
C LYS A 38 -24.46 18.89 19.94
N ARG A 39 -23.68 18.43 20.92
CA ARG A 39 -22.21 18.37 20.87
C ARG A 39 -21.76 17.74 19.54
N GLN A 40 -21.02 18.49 18.73
CA GLN A 40 -20.49 17.96 17.47
C GLN A 40 -19.66 16.71 17.75
N ARG A 41 -19.76 15.70 16.88
CA ARG A 41 -19.18 14.39 17.12
C ARG A 41 -17.76 14.33 16.57
N THR A 42 -16.79 14.46 17.45
CA THR A 42 -15.36 14.62 17.13
C THR A 42 -14.61 13.32 16.79
N SER A 43 -15.27 12.16 16.85
CA SER A 43 -14.60 10.86 16.67
C SER A 43 -14.41 10.49 15.19
N LYS A 44 -13.18 10.15 14.80
CA LYS A 44 -12.76 9.77 13.44
C LYS A 44 -13.68 8.77 12.70
N ALA A 45 -14.39 7.90 13.43
CA ALA A 45 -15.36 6.98 12.84
C ALA A 45 -16.40 7.65 11.92
N TRP A 46 -16.84 8.89 12.19
CA TRP A 46 -17.86 9.56 11.37
C TRP A 46 -17.41 9.91 9.94
N GLU A 47 -16.12 9.79 9.63
CA GLU A 47 -15.62 9.84 8.24
C GLU A 47 -16.26 8.75 7.35
N THR A 48 -16.57 7.58 7.93
CA THR A 48 -16.99 6.36 7.19
C THR A 48 -18.41 5.87 7.51
N PHE A 49 -19.16 6.61 8.33
CA PHE A 49 -20.52 6.26 8.73
C PHE A 49 -21.49 7.44 8.53
N THR A 50 -22.65 7.18 7.95
CA THR A 50 -23.78 8.12 7.97
C THR A 50 -24.57 7.94 9.26
N PHE A 51 -25.11 9.03 9.79
CA PHE A 51 -25.95 9.00 10.99
C PHE A 51 -27.44 8.98 10.62
N ILE A 52 -28.21 8.14 11.29
CA ILE A 52 -29.66 8.06 11.15
C ILE A 52 -30.30 8.36 12.52
N PRO A 53 -31.09 9.45 12.64
CA PRO A 53 -31.68 9.84 13.91
C PRO A 53 -32.77 8.85 14.36
N GLY A 54 -32.87 8.64 15.66
CA GLY A 54 -33.70 7.57 16.24
C GLY A 54 -35.18 7.65 15.94
N ASN A 55 -35.72 8.84 15.67
CA ASN A 55 -37.11 9.07 15.30
C ASN A 55 -37.53 8.44 13.94
N GLN A 56 -36.59 7.83 13.21
CA GLN A 56 -36.87 7.04 12.00
C GLN A 56 -37.05 5.54 12.29
N PHE A 57 -36.94 5.10 13.56
CA PHE A 57 -37.10 3.71 13.99
C PHE A 57 -38.10 3.62 15.14
N ALA A 58 -38.90 2.54 15.19
CA ALA A 58 -39.94 2.35 16.21
C ALA A 58 -39.37 2.42 17.65
N ASP A 59 -38.20 1.83 17.90
CA ASP A 59 -37.51 1.86 19.19
C ASP A 59 -37.01 3.26 19.63
N ASN A 60 -37.13 4.29 18.78
CA ASN A 60 -36.53 5.62 18.96
C ASN A 60 -34.99 5.63 19.14
N ILE A 61 -34.33 4.47 18.97
CA ILE A 61 -32.89 4.30 19.10
C ILE A 61 -32.19 4.84 17.85
N SER A 62 -31.26 5.78 18.05
CA SER A 62 -30.44 6.35 16.97
C SER A 62 -29.41 5.34 16.43
N ARG A 63 -29.25 5.30 15.11
CA ARG A 63 -28.39 4.31 14.42
C ARG A 63 -27.36 4.99 13.50
N ALA A 64 -26.38 4.24 13.04
CA ALA A 64 -25.39 4.66 12.05
C ALA A 64 -25.19 3.56 11.01
N GLN A 65 -25.17 3.92 9.73
CA GLN A 65 -24.92 3.01 8.63
C GLN A 65 -23.48 3.18 8.16
N CYS A 66 -22.80 2.10 7.78
CA CYS A 66 -21.51 2.22 7.12
C CYS A 66 -21.72 2.73 5.69
N LYS A 67 -20.93 3.70 5.22
CA LYS A 67 -20.99 4.15 3.81
C LYS A 67 -20.69 3.01 2.81
N ASN A 68 -19.95 2.00 3.27
CA ASN A 68 -19.40 0.94 2.44
C ASN A 68 -20.12 -0.41 2.59
N CYS A 69 -21.08 -0.56 3.51
CA CYS A 69 -21.92 -1.77 3.58
C CYS A 69 -23.27 -1.50 4.24
N PRO A 70 -24.34 -2.26 3.92
CA PRO A 70 -25.70 -1.94 4.36
C PRO A 70 -25.97 -2.11 5.88
N LYS A 71 -24.96 -2.46 6.68
CA LYS A 71 -25.13 -2.78 8.11
C LYS A 71 -25.36 -1.53 8.95
N LEU A 72 -26.39 -1.59 9.80
CA LEU A 72 -26.75 -0.57 10.79
C LEU A 72 -26.19 -0.92 12.17
N TYR A 73 -25.71 0.09 12.89
CA TYR A 73 -25.16 -0.01 14.24
C TYR A 73 -25.84 0.97 15.19
N VAL A 74 -26.21 0.54 16.39
CA VAL A 74 -26.80 1.41 17.42
C VAL A 74 -25.75 2.41 17.93
N VAL A 75 -26.14 3.68 18.03
CA VAL A 75 -25.27 4.77 18.51
C VAL A 75 -25.52 4.99 19.99
N GLY A 76 -24.74 4.30 20.83
CA GLY A 76 -24.78 4.44 22.29
C GLY A 76 -23.84 5.52 22.84
N LYS A 77 -23.49 5.40 24.12
CA LYS A 77 -22.54 6.29 24.82
C LYS A 77 -21.08 6.19 24.30
N GLY A 78 -20.77 5.21 23.44
CA GLY A 78 -19.44 4.96 22.88
C GLY A 78 -19.49 4.52 21.42
N ILE A 79 -18.34 4.64 20.75
CA ILE A 79 -18.17 4.45 19.29
C ILE A 79 -17.43 3.13 18.97
N SER A 80 -17.07 2.34 19.98
CA SER A 80 -16.25 1.12 19.86
C SER A 80 -16.83 0.05 18.93
N ASN A 81 -18.15 0.00 18.77
CA ASN A 81 -18.85 -0.86 17.81
C ASN A 81 -18.64 -0.41 16.35
N LEU A 82 -18.81 0.90 16.06
CA LEU A 82 -18.50 1.49 14.75
C LEU A 82 -17.00 1.31 14.42
N THR A 83 -16.11 1.58 15.37
CA THR A 83 -14.66 1.40 15.18
C THR A 83 -14.28 -0.07 14.95
N ARG A 84 -14.83 -1.02 15.73
CA ARG A 84 -14.61 -2.46 15.51
C ARG A 84 -15.11 -2.91 14.13
N HIS A 85 -16.22 -2.35 13.65
CA HIS A 85 -16.70 -2.62 12.29
C HIS A 85 -15.78 -2.00 11.22
N SER A 86 -15.30 -0.77 11.39
CA SER A 86 -14.51 -0.08 10.35
C SER A 86 -13.20 -0.81 10.00
N PHE A 87 -12.61 -1.54 10.95
CA PHE A 87 -11.45 -2.43 10.75
C PHE A 87 -11.79 -3.79 10.12
N LYS A 88 -13.07 -4.20 10.07
CA LYS A 88 -13.54 -5.51 9.59
C LYS A 88 -14.73 -5.40 8.61
N CYS A 89 -14.86 -4.28 7.92
CA CYS A 89 -15.95 -4.06 6.98
C CYS A 89 -15.58 -4.68 5.62
N ILE A 90 -16.25 -5.78 5.26
CA ILE A 90 -16.01 -6.51 3.99
C ILE A 90 -16.27 -5.61 2.76
N GLY A 91 -17.18 -4.65 2.86
CA GLY A 91 -17.45 -3.67 1.79
C GLY A 91 -16.51 -2.47 1.78
N ARG A 92 -15.68 -2.28 2.81
CA ARG A 92 -14.44 -1.50 2.62
C ARG A 92 -13.56 -2.35 1.72
N ALA A 93 -13.38 -1.91 0.47
CA ALA A 93 -12.24 -2.32 -0.33
C ALA A 93 -10.99 -2.21 0.55
N ILE A 94 -10.13 -3.22 0.52
CA ILE A 94 -9.12 -3.40 1.56
C ILE A 94 -8.04 -2.34 1.39
N GLU A 95 -8.24 -1.19 2.02
CA GLU A 95 -7.21 -0.25 2.47
C GLU A 95 -6.34 -0.95 3.53
N VAL A 96 -5.63 -2.00 3.10
CA VAL A 96 -4.29 -2.27 3.64
C VAL A 96 -3.50 -0.97 3.56
N PRO A 97 -2.65 -0.66 4.56
CA PRO A 97 -1.77 0.50 4.50
C PRO A 97 -0.64 0.26 3.48
N VAL A 98 -1.02 0.22 2.20
CA VAL A 98 -0.12 0.32 1.06
C VAL A 98 0.38 1.76 1.05
N SER A 99 1.56 1.96 1.60
CA SER A 99 2.36 3.15 1.34
C SER A 99 2.57 3.27 -0.17
N ASN A 100 1.88 4.26 -0.75
CA ASN A 100 1.69 4.52 -2.18
C ASN A 100 0.75 3.53 -2.92
N VAL A 101 -0.56 3.60 -2.66
CA VAL A 101 -1.51 3.70 -3.79
C VAL A 101 -1.48 5.16 -4.26
N GLY A 102 -1.39 5.40 -5.57
CA GLY A 102 -1.16 6.75 -6.13
C GLY A 102 0.23 6.96 -6.74
N SER A 103 1.07 5.92 -6.75
CA SER A 103 2.19 5.81 -7.69
C SER A 103 2.21 4.38 -8.22
N SER A 104 1.71 4.18 -9.43
CA SER A 104 2.02 2.99 -10.22
C SER A 104 3.51 3.00 -10.45
N LYS A 105 4.25 2.27 -9.63
CA LYS A 105 5.70 2.13 -9.77
C LYS A 105 5.94 1.28 -11.01
N ALA A 106 6.14 1.96 -12.15
CA ALA A 106 6.47 1.36 -13.44
C ALA A 106 7.47 0.22 -13.23
N ILE A 107 7.11 -0.99 -13.67
CA ILE A 107 7.86 -2.20 -13.33
C ILE A 107 9.30 -2.06 -13.82
N ASP A 108 10.26 -2.25 -12.92
CA ASP A 108 11.64 -2.53 -13.33
C ASP A 108 11.66 -3.87 -14.06
N GLN A 109 11.61 -3.77 -15.39
CA GLN A 109 11.62 -4.88 -16.31
C GLN A 109 12.90 -5.73 -16.17
N ASN A 110 14.01 -5.21 -15.65
CA ASN A 110 15.20 -6.01 -15.36
C ASN A 110 15.04 -6.83 -14.07
N ARG A 111 14.51 -6.23 -13.00
CA ARG A 111 14.20 -6.94 -11.76
C ARG A 111 13.14 -8.01 -11.95
N PHE A 112 12.09 -7.73 -12.72
CA PHE A 112 11.09 -8.73 -13.09
C PHE A 112 11.71 -9.92 -13.84
N LYS A 113 12.56 -9.67 -14.84
CA LYS A 113 13.28 -10.74 -15.58
C LYS A 113 14.25 -11.53 -14.70
N GLU A 114 14.85 -10.90 -13.67
CA GLU A 114 15.65 -11.63 -12.68
C GLU A 114 14.78 -12.54 -11.80
N LEU A 115 13.61 -12.08 -11.35
CA LEU A 115 12.68 -12.90 -10.57
C LEU A 115 12.14 -14.10 -11.38
N MET A 116 11.78 -13.88 -12.64
CA MET A 116 11.38 -14.98 -13.54
C MET A 116 12.53 -15.97 -13.78
N ALA A 117 13.76 -15.48 -13.97
CA ALA A 117 14.93 -16.34 -14.10
C ALA A 117 15.24 -17.14 -12.81
N MET A 118 15.03 -16.55 -11.63
CA MET A 118 15.11 -17.27 -10.36
C MET A 118 14.01 -18.35 -10.23
N ALA A 119 12.78 -18.05 -10.65
CA ALA A 119 11.69 -19.05 -10.65
C ALA A 119 11.98 -20.22 -11.59
N ILE A 120 12.47 -19.94 -12.81
CA ILE A 120 12.91 -20.94 -13.79
C ILE A 120 13.99 -21.85 -13.19
N ILE A 121 15.05 -21.28 -12.62
CA ILE A 121 16.15 -22.05 -12.01
C ILE A 121 15.65 -22.87 -10.81
N LYS A 122 14.81 -22.30 -9.94
CA LYS A 122 14.35 -22.94 -8.70
C LYS A 122 13.40 -24.12 -8.94
N HIS A 123 12.60 -24.06 -10.00
CA HIS A 123 11.53 -25.04 -10.27
C HIS A 123 11.78 -25.90 -11.52
N GLY A 124 12.89 -25.70 -12.23
CA GLY A 124 13.25 -26.48 -13.42
C GLY A 124 12.37 -26.21 -14.64
N TYR A 125 11.66 -25.08 -14.68
CA TYR A 125 10.75 -24.75 -15.78
C TYR A 125 11.49 -24.57 -17.12
N GLU A 126 10.84 -24.94 -18.22
CA GLU A 126 11.36 -24.63 -19.54
C GLU A 126 11.42 -23.11 -19.79
N PHE A 127 12.47 -22.65 -20.47
CA PHE A 127 12.59 -21.25 -20.89
C PHE A 127 11.43 -20.79 -21.81
N ALA A 128 10.69 -21.71 -22.43
CA ALA A 128 9.53 -21.42 -23.25
C ALA A 128 8.35 -20.85 -22.44
N MET A 129 8.27 -21.14 -21.14
CA MET A 129 7.16 -20.74 -20.27
C MET A 129 6.87 -19.22 -20.28
N VAL A 130 7.89 -18.38 -20.48
CA VAL A 130 7.72 -16.90 -20.56
C VAL A 130 7.04 -16.43 -21.86
N GLU A 131 6.94 -17.30 -22.86
CA GLU A 131 6.32 -17.08 -24.16
C GLU A 131 4.90 -17.68 -24.25
N HIS A 132 4.41 -18.33 -23.19
CA HIS A 132 3.07 -18.93 -23.17
C HIS A 132 2.00 -17.83 -23.00
N GLY A 133 1.03 -17.79 -23.93
CA GLY A 133 -0.03 -16.76 -23.97
C GLY A 133 -0.73 -16.56 -22.62
N GLY A 134 -1.31 -17.62 -22.05
CA GLY A 134 -1.99 -17.56 -20.74
C GLY A 134 -1.15 -17.08 -19.55
N LEU A 135 0.18 -17.11 -19.64
CA LEU A 135 1.03 -16.43 -18.65
C LEU A 135 1.15 -14.93 -18.97
N GLN A 136 1.35 -14.57 -20.23
CA GLN A 136 1.41 -13.17 -20.65
C GLN A 136 0.09 -12.43 -20.39
N ASP A 137 -1.05 -13.10 -20.59
CA ASP A 137 -2.39 -12.59 -20.25
C ASP A 137 -2.51 -12.28 -18.74
N VAL A 138 -2.04 -13.19 -17.88
CA VAL A 138 -2.00 -12.97 -16.42
C VAL A 138 -1.05 -11.83 -16.05
N MET A 139 0.12 -11.74 -16.68
CA MET A 139 1.09 -10.69 -16.39
C MET A 139 0.62 -9.30 -16.85
N ALA A 140 -0.09 -9.23 -17.99
CA ALA A 140 -0.72 -8.01 -18.49
C ALA A 140 -1.90 -7.59 -17.58
N TYR A 141 -2.79 -8.53 -17.21
CA TYR A 141 -3.88 -8.25 -16.26
C TYR A 141 -3.38 -7.72 -14.91
N LEU A 142 -2.19 -8.14 -14.46
CA LEU A 142 -1.59 -7.64 -13.23
C LEU A 142 -1.01 -6.21 -13.40
N ASN A 143 -0.45 -5.85 -14.57
CA ASN A 143 0.17 -4.54 -14.82
C ASN A 143 0.17 -4.20 -16.33
N ASP A 144 -0.45 -3.08 -16.73
CA ASP A 144 -0.47 -2.61 -18.13
C ASP A 144 0.92 -2.28 -18.69
N ASP A 145 1.86 -1.83 -17.83
CA ASP A 145 3.28 -1.57 -18.17
C ASP A 145 4.09 -2.85 -18.45
N PHE A 146 3.47 -4.04 -18.47
CA PHE A 146 4.16 -5.30 -18.67
C PHE A 146 4.66 -5.48 -20.12
N LYS A 147 5.99 -5.49 -20.29
CA LYS A 147 6.62 -5.87 -21.56
C LYS A 147 7.05 -7.33 -21.57
N SER A 148 6.41 -8.12 -22.43
CA SER A 148 6.80 -9.51 -22.71
C SER A 148 8.25 -9.62 -23.20
N PHE A 149 8.86 -10.79 -22.99
CA PHE A 149 10.27 -11.04 -23.25
C PHE A 149 10.50 -12.47 -23.73
N THR A 150 11.55 -12.67 -24.53
CA THR A 150 11.79 -13.96 -25.20
C THR A 150 12.51 -14.96 -24.31
N ARG A 151 12.39 -16.25 -24.68
CA ARG A 151 13.16 -17.40 -24.21
C ARG A 151 14.66 -17.15 -24.18
N ASN A 152 15.18 -16.45 -25.20
CA ASN A 152 16.59 -16.04 -25.26
C ASN A 152 16.96 -15.00 -24.20
N THR A 153 16.05 -14.06 -23.89
CA THR A 153 16.21 -13.13 -22.78
C THR A 153 16.13 -13.85 -21.42
N ALA A 154 15.19 -14.78 -21.23
CA ALA A 154 15.09 -15.61 -20.02
C ALA A 154 16.37 -16.43 -19.78
N LYS A 155 16.85 -17.14 -20.82
CA LYS A 155 18.12 -17.88 -20.81
C LYS A 155 19.31 -16.97 -20.48
N SER A 156 19.38 -15.77 -21.06
CA SER A 156 20.43 -14.78 -20.76
C SER A 156 20.42 -14.36 -19.28
N HIS A 157 19.24 -14.09 -18.70
CA HIS A 157 19.14 -13.76 -17.27
C HIS A 157 19.51 -14.95 -16.37
N CYS A 158 19.11 -16.18 -16.72
CA CYS A 158 19.53 -17.39 -16.01
C CYS A 158 21.05 -17.59 -16.04
N LEU A 159 21.70 -17.34 -17.19
CA LEU A 159 23.15 -17.40 -17.34
C LEU A 159 23.89 -16.30 -16.54
N LYS A 160 23.30 -15.10 -16.40
CA LYS A 160 23.83 -14.04 -15.51
C LYS A 160 23.80 -14.50 -14.04
N ILE A 161 22.69 -15.08 -13.58
CA ILE A 161 22.57 -15.64 -12.23
C ILE A 161 23.59 -16.77 -12.02
N HIS A 162 23.67 -17.74 -12.93
CA HIS A 162 24.64 -18.84 -12.84
C HIS A 162 26.09 -18.32 -12.73
N LYS A 163 26.50 -17.34 -13.55
CA LYS A 163 27.84 -16.73 -13.46
C LYS A 163 28.09 -16.07 -12.10
N ARG A 164 27.11 -15.32 -11.58
CA ARG A 164 27.21 -14.67 -10.26
C ARG A 164 27.38 -15.68 -9.13
N GLU A 165 26.58 -16.73 -9.11
CA GLU A 165 26.67 -17.76 -8.07
C GLU A 165 27.91 -18.66 -8.22
N LYS A 166 28.38 -18.91 -9.46
CA LYS A 166 29.64 -19.63 -9.73
C LYS A 166 30.86 -18.91 -9.16
N GLU A 167 31.00 -17.60 -9.38
CA GLU A 167 32.16 -16.85 -8.85
C GLU A 167 32.09 -16.67 -7.32
N LYS A 168 30.89 -16.54 -6.75
CA LYS A 168 30.69 -16.62 -5.28
C LYS A 168 31.18 -17.96 -4.71
N LEU A 169 30.74 -19.09 -5.30
CA LEU A 169 31.17 -20.43 -4.87
C LEU A 169 32.68 -20.60 -4.99
N LYS A 170 33.28 -20.16 -6.10
CA LYS A 170 34.74 -20.14 -6.29
C LYS A 170 35.47 -19.32 -5.21
N THR A 171 34.94 -18.16 -4.82
CA THR A 171 35.48 -17.29 -3.75
C THR A 171 35.30 -17.89 -2.34
N ILE A 172 34.34 -18.79 -2.15
CA ILE A 172 34.16 -19.54 -0.90
C ILE A 172 35.13 -20.73 -0.86
N LEU A 173 35.19 -21.51 -1.95
CA LEU A 173 36.08 -22.66 -2.08
C LEU A 173 37.56 -22.28 -1.98
N SER A 174 37.97 -21.13 -2.54
CA SER A 174 39.34 -20.62 -2.45
C SER A 174 39.78 -20.18 -1.04
N LYS A 175 38.86 -20.15 -0.06
CA LYS A 175 39.16 -19.85 1.35
C LYS A 175 39.31 -21.12 2.20
N VAL A 176 39.04 -22.31 1.67
CA VAL A 176 39.12 -23.56 2.42
C VAL A 176 40.57 -24.07 2.41
N PRO A 177 41.26 -24.17 3.57
CA PRO A 177 42.62 -24.70 3.61
C PRO A 177 42.61 -26.22 3.51
N GLY A 178 43.34 -26.77 2.54
CA GLY A 178 43.43 -28.21 2.23
C GLY A 178 43.16 -28.50 0.76
N ARG A 179 43.08 -29.78 0.39
CA ARG A 179 42.63 -30.17 -0.96
C ARG A 179 41.17 -30.61 -0.91
N LEU A 180 40.39 -30.20 -1.91
CA LEU A 180 39.00 -30.57 -2.10
C LEU A 180 38.86 -31.49 -3.30
N CYS A 181 38.25 -32.66 -3.12
CA CYS A 181 37.79 -33.52 -4.21
C CYS A 181 36.32 -33.22 -4.51
N LEU A 182 35.95 -33.17 -5.79
CA LEU A 182 34.57 -33.05 -6.25
C LEU A 182 34.29 -34.20 -7.21
N THR A 183 33.49 -35.17 -6.77
CA THR A 183 32.96 -36.23 -7.61
C THR A 183 31.64 -35.77 -8.22
N CYS A 184 31.47 -35.95 -9.52
CA CYS A 184 30.19 -35.78 -10.19
C CYS A 184 29.94 -36.95 -11.15
N ASP A 185 28.90 -37.73 -10.86
CA ASP A 185 28.53 -38.87 -11.69
C ASP A 185 27.73 -38.39 -12.91
N LEU A 186 28.14 -38.84 -14.10
CA LEU A 186 27.54 -38.48 -15.38
C LEU A 186 26.90 -39.72 -16.01
N TRP A 187 25.59 -39.86 -15.85
CA TRP A 187 24.81 -40.92 -16.47
C TRP A 187 24.14 -40.42 -17.74
N THR A 188 24.30 -41.16 -18.84
CA THR A 188 23.59 -40.92 -20.11
C THR A 188 22.45 -41.91 -20.27
N SER A 189 21.23 -41.42 -20.48
CA SER A 189 20.09 -42.23 -20.90
C SER A 189 20.39 -42.96 -22.22
N CYS A 190 19.95 -44.22 -22.32
CA CYS A 190 20.14 -45.04 -23.53
C CYS A 190 19.31 -44.55 -24.74
N ASP A 191 18.30 -43.72 -24.50
CA ASP A 191 17.44 -43.15 -25.54
C ASP A 191 18.17 -42.12 -26.39
N LYS A 192 18.47 -42.50 -27.64
CA LYS A 192 19.22 -41.70 -28.63
C LYS A 192 18.63 -40.31 -28.93
N LEU A 193 17.38 -40.06 -28.52
CA LEU A 193 16.65 -38.81 -28.76
C LEU A 193 16.66 -37.85 -27.55
N ILE A 194 16.98 -38.31 -26.34
CA ILE A 194 16.85 -37.51 -25.11
C ILE A 194 18.19 -37.48 -24.38
N LYS A 195 18.94 -36.38 -24.53
CA LYS A 195 20.20 -36.13 -23.82
C LYS A 195 19.96 -35.53 -22.41
N ASN A 196 19.10 -36.18 -21.63
CA ASN A 196 18.86 -35.77 -20.24
C ASN A 196 20.03 -36.24 -19.36
N ILE A 197 21.00 -35.34 -19.15
CA ILE A 197 22.04 -35.53 -18.16
C ILE A 197 21.42 -35.37 -16.76
N PHE A 198 21.25 -36.48 -16.06
CA PHE A 198 20.84 -36.48 -14.66
C PHE A 198 22.06 -36.23 -13.77
N TYR A 199 22.17 -35.01 -13.24
CA TYR A 199 23.21 -34.64 -12.28
C TYR A 199 22.82 -35.05 -10.86
N MET A 200 23.31 -36.20 -10.38
CA MET A 200 23.26 -36.52 -8.95
C MET A 200 24.55 -36.04 -8.28
N ILE A 201 24.52 -34.83 -7.71
CA ILE A 201 25.71 -34.21 -7.10
C ILE A 201 25.81 -34.64 -5.63
N TRP A 202 26.52 -35.75 -5.37
CA TRP A 202 26.81 -36.18 -4.00
C TRP A 202 28.06 -35.45 -3.45
N PHE A 203 27.84 -34.42 -2.63
CA PHE A 203 28.90 -33.65 -1.98
C PHE A 203 29.59 -34.42 -0.84
N ASN A 204 30.41 -35.41 -1.17
CA ASN A 204 31.35 -36.01 -0.21
C ASN A 204 32.59 -35.12 -0.08
N LEU A 205 32.50 -34.11 0.80
CA LEU A 205 33.51 -33.06 0.97
C LEU A 205 34.74 -33.57 1.76
N ARG A 206 35.42 -34.58 1.22
CA ARG A 206 36.57 -35.24 1.86
C ARG A 206 37.79 -34.34 1.81
N LYS A 207 38.14 -33.78 2.97
CA LYS A 207 39.34 -32.95 3.18
C LYS A 207 40.59 -33.84 3.18
N LEU A 208 41.52 -33.57 2.26
CA LEU A 208 42.84 -34.21 2.11
C LEU A 208 44.00 -33.25 2.43
#